data_AF-A0A1D3RNE7-F1
#
_entry.id   AF-A0A1D3RNE7-F1
#
_cell.length_a   1.000
_cell.length_b   1.000
_cell.length_c   1.000
_cell.angle_alpha   90.00
_cell.angle_beta   90.00
_cell.angle_gamma   90.00
#
_symmetry.space_group_name_H-M   'P 1'
#
loop_
_entity.id
_entity.type
_entity.pdbx_description
1 polymer ?
#
loop_
_entity_poly.entity_id
_entity_poly.type
_entity_poly.pdbx_seq_one_letter_code
_entity_poly.pdbx_strand_id
1 'polypeptide(L)' 'MLVTERVKKHRDKLRENGYRPIQIWVPDVRIPEFIAEFRKQSQQLKDDPQEKEILDWVGNTADSSEWE' A
#
# COMPACT_ATOMS: atom_id res chain seq x y z
N MET A 1 20.75 -9.66 -10.54
CA MET A 1 19.47 -10.38 -10.40
C MET A 1 18.39 -9.53 -11.03
N LEU A 2 17.59 -10.06 -11.95
CA LEU A 2 16.57 -9.27 -12.64
C LEU A 2 15.46 -8.89 -11.65
N VAL A 3 14.87 -7.69 -11.80
CA VAL A 3 13.76 -7.22 -10.93
C VAL A 3 12.62 -8.24 -10.90
N THR A 4 12.38 -8.92 -12.02
CA THR A 4 11.38 -9.98 -12.17
C THR A 4 11.61 -11.19 -11.26
N GLU A 5 12.86 -11.62 -11.08
CA GLU A 5 13.22 -12.75 -10.21
C GLU A 5 13.00 -12.40 -8.73
N ARG A 6 13.40 -11.19 -8.31
CA ARG A 6 13.18 -10.69 -6.95
C ARG A 6 11.69 -10.61 -6.61
N VAL A 7 10.90 -10.05 -7.52
CA VAL A 7 9.44 -9.92 -7.36
C VAL A 7 8.76 -11.30 -7.33
N LYS A 8 9.25 -12.28 -8.11
CA LYS A 8 8.75 -13.65 -8.04
C LYS A 8 9.00 -14.29 -6.68
N LYS A 9 10.26 -14.27 -6.19
CA LYS A 9 10.63 -14.85 -4.88
C LYS A 9 9.85 -14.24 -3.72
N HIS A 10 9.60 -12.93 -3.74
CA HIS A 10 8.80 -12.26 -2.72
C HIS A 10 7.32 -12.72 -2.75
N ARG A 11 6.72 -12.82 -3.93
CA ARG A 11 5.34 -13.33 -4.08
C ARG A 11 5.20 -14.79 -3.66
N ASP A 12 6.22 -15.61 -3.89
CA ASP A 12 6.19 -17.03 -3.50
C ASP A 12 6.21 -17.17 -1.98
N LYS A 13 7.07 -16.41 -1.27
CA LYS A 13 7.04 -16.32 0.21
C LYS A 13 5.68 -15.86 0.76
N LEU A 14 5.08 -14.84 0.14
CA LEU A 14 3.76 -14.36 0.56
C LEU A 14 2.68 -15.42 0.38
N ARG A 15 2.75 -16.24 -0.68
CA ARG A 15 1.82 -17.38 -0.87
C ARG A 15 2.03 -18.47 0.18
N GLU A 16 3.27 -18.79 0.51
CA GLU A 16 3.61 -19.75 1.57
C GLU A 16 3.05 -19.29 2.93
N ASN A 17 3.09 -17.98 3.20
CA ASN A 17 2.52 -17.35 4.39
C ASN A 17 0.98 -17.18 4.33
N GLY A 18 0.31 -17.75 3.33
CA GLY A 18 -1.16 -17.75 3.22
C GLY A 18 -1.77 -16.50 2.57
N TYR A 19 -0.96 -15.55 2.09
CA TYR A 19 -1.47 -14.37 1.41
C TYR A 19 -1.84 -14.67 -0.06
N ARG A 20 -2.94 -14.07 -0.53
CA ARG A 20 -3.38 -14.13 -1.92
C ARG A 20 -3.07 -12.82 -2.65
N PRO A 21 -2.37 -12.85 -3.81
CA PRO A 21 -2.17 -11.65 -4.60
C PRO A 21 -3.49 -11.19 -5.23
N ILE A 22 -3.78 -9.89 -5.14
CA ILE A 22 -4.86 -9.25 -5.90
C ILE A 22 -4.26 -8.38 -7.01
N GLN A 23 -4.92 -8.38 -8.16
CA GLN A 23 -4.60 -7.46 -9.26
C GLN A 23 -5.75 -6.48 -9.39
N ILE A 24 -5.43 -5.19 -9.29
CA ILE A 24 -6.38 -4.11 -9.49
C ILE A 24 -5.90 -3.25 -10.66
N TRP A 25 -6.87 -2.78 -11.45
CA TRP A 25 -6.60 -1.78 -12.48
C TRP A 25 -6.75 -0.40 -11.84
N VAL A 26 -5.73 0.43 -11.99
CA VAL A 26 -5.74 1.81 -11.52
C VAL A 26 -5.73 2.76 -12.71
N PRO A 27 -6.34 3.95 -12.60
CA PRO A 27 -6.21 5.00 -13.62
C PRO A 27 -4.74 5.34 -13.91
N ASP A 28 -4.45 5.84 -15.11
CA ASP A 28 -3.09 6.28 -15.43
C ASP A 28 -2.71 7.49 -14.57
N VAL A 29 -1.84 7.25 -13.59
CA VAL A 29 -1.42 8.24 -12.59
C VAL A 29 -0.55 9.37 -13.17
N ARG A 30 -0.19 9.29 -14.46
CA ARG A 30 0.64 10.28 -15.15
C ARG A 30 -0.18 11.38 -15.83
N ILE A 31 -1.50 11.20 -15.97
CA ILE A 31 -2.33 12.23 -16.59
C ILE A 31 -2.49 13.43 -15.63
N PRO A 32 -2.38 14.68 -16.12
CA PRO A 32 -2.46 15.86 -15.26
C PRO A 32 -3.74 15.95 -14.43
N GLU A 33 -4.87 15.50 -14.98
CA GLU A 33 -6.18 15.51 -14.34
C GLU A 33 -6.21 14.60 -13.11
N PHE A 34 -5.59 13.43 -13.20
CA PHE A 34 -5.45 12.51 -12.07
C PHE A 34 -4.61 13.14 -10.97
N ILE A 35 -3.49 13.80 -11.33
CA ILE A 35 -2.62 14.46 -10.35
C ILE A 35 -3.37 15.60 -9.63
N ALA A 36 -4.17 16.38 -10.37
CA ALA A 36 -4.96 17.47 -9.79
C ALA A 36 -6.01 16.94 -8.80
N GLU A 37 -6.78 15.92 -9.20
CA GLU A 37 -7.79 15.32 -8.34
C GLU A 37 -7.16 14.59 -7.13
N PHE A 38 -6.05 13.89 -7.34
CA PHE A 38 -5.28 13.26 -6.26
C PHE A 38 -4.86 14.28 -5.21
N ARG A 39 -4.32 15.43 -5.63
CA ARG A 39 -3.92 16.50 -4.69
C ARG A 39 -5.12 17.04 -3.92
N LYS A 40 -6.24 17.26 -4.60
CA LYS A 40 -7.48 17.75 -3.97
C LYS A 40 -8.01 16.76 -2.94
N GLN A 41 -8.09 15.48 -3.29
CA GLN A 41 -8.57 14.43 -2.37
C GLN A 41 -7.62 14.24 -1.18
N SER A 42 -6.31 14.22 -1.43
CA SER A 42 -5.31 14.13 -0.36
C SER A 42 -5.40 15.30 0.61
N GLN A 43 -5.68 16.52 0.13
CA GLN A 43 -5.89 17.68 1.00
C GLN A 43 -7.16 17.57 1.85
N GLN A 44 -8.20 16.91 1.36
CA GLN A 44 -9.45 16.71 2.11
C GLN A 44 -9.30 15.74 3.27
N LEU A 45 -8.38 14.78 3.15
CA LEU A 45 -8.07 13.82 4.21
C LEU A 45 -7.13 14.40 5.28
N LYS A 46 -6.62 15.61 5.08
CA LYS A 46 -5.71 16.22 6.05
C LYS A 46 -6.39 16.37 7.41
N ASP A 47 -5.72 15.87 8.45
CA ASP A 47 -6.18 15.90 9.84
C ASP A 47 -7.48 15.11 10.08
N ASP A 48 -7.78 14.11 9.23
CA ASP A 48 -8.94 13.23 9.39
C ASP A 48 -8.83 12.42 10.71
N PRO A 49 -9.76 12.60 11.66
CA PRO A 49 -9.77 11.83 12.91
C PRO A 49 -9.83 10.32 12.67
N GLN A 50 -10.47 9.88 11.59
CA GLN A 50 -10.58 8.46 11.24
C GLN A 50 -9.21 7.91 10.79
N GLU A 51 -8.42 8.69 10.05
CA GLU A 51 -7.06 8.28 9.66
C GLU A 51 -6.20 8.06 10.91
N LYS A 52 -6.29 8.96 11.89
CA LYS A 52 -5.54 8.83 13.15
C LYS A 52 -5.91 7.54 13.90
N GLU A 53 -7.20 7.28 14.06
CA GLU A 53 -7.68 6.06 14.72
C GLU A 53 -7.19 4.78 14.02
N ILE A 54 -7.25 4.76 12.68
CA ILE A 54 -6.80 3.62 11.88
C ILE A 54 -5.29 3.44 12.03
N LEU A 55 -4.49 4.50 11.93
CA LEU A 55 -3.02 4.41 12.05
C LEU A 55 -2.60 3.95 13.44
N ASP A 56 -3.26 4.43 14.50
CA ASP A 56 -3.03 3.97 15.88
C ASP A 56 -3.35 2.48 16.01
N TRP A 57 -4.48 2.03 15.44
CA TRP A 57 -4.85 0.60 15.44
C TRP A 57 -3.86 -0.27 14.65
N VAL A 58 -3.44 0.17 13.46
CA VAL A 58 -2.45 -0.52 12.63
C VAL A 58 -1.14 -0.63 13.38
N GLY A 59 -0.65 0.46 13.99
CA GLY A 59 0.59 0.45 14.76
C GLY A 59 0.54 -0.52 15.95
N ASN A 60 -0.60 -0.61 16.64
CA ASN A 60 -0.79 -1.53 17.76
C ASN A 60 -0.91 -3.01 17.35
N THR A 61 -1.34 -3.28 16.12
CA THR A 61 -1.61 -4.65 15.63
C THR A 61 -0.49 -5.18 14.73
N ALA A 62 0.32 -4.30 14.14
CA ALA A 62 1.39 -4.68 13.23
C ALA A 62 2.52 -5.40 13.97
N ASP A 63 2.84 -6.61 13.53
CA ASP A 63 4.03 -7.33 13.95
C ASP A 63 5.23 -6.83 13.13
N SER A 64 6.05 -5.98 13.74
CA SER A 64 7.30 -5.48 13.15
C SER A 64 8.53 -6.28 13.58
N SER A 65 8.37 -7.39 14.31
CA SER A 65 9.49 -8.13 14.92
C SER A 65 10.44 -8.79 13.91
N GLU A 66 9.97 -9.07 12.69
CA GLU A 66 10.79 -9.64 11.60
C GLU A 66 11.50 -8.60 10.71
N TRP A 67 11.39 -7.30 11.02
CA TRP A 67 11.97 -6.20 10.23
C TRP A 67 13.26 -5.60 10.83
N GLU A 68 13.81 -6.18 11.90
CA GLU A 68 15.20 -5.97 12.37
C GLU A 68 16.19 -6.89 11.62
#